data_AF-A0A947GCF0-F1
#
_entry.id   AF-A0A947GCF0-F1
#
_cell.length_a   1.000
_cell.length_b   1.000
_cell.length_c   1.000
_cell.angle_alpha   90.00
_cell.angle_beta   90.00
_cell.angle_gamma   90.00
#
_symmetry.space_group_name_H-M   'P 1'
#
loop_
_entity.id
_entity.type
_entity.pdbx_description
1 polymer ?
#
loop_
_entity_poly.entity_id
_entity_poly.type
_entity_poly.pdbx_seq_one_letter_code
_entity_poly.pdbx_strand_id
1 'polypeptide(L)'
;MKASHIIVAITTLGLAVACAEDPAYVESPLVLEIDPATVDEEAPPEVVTLDLPIRLETEEEAEERAALIEELGVEVPFVGREDLEISVEWILENLDEDAEALVIVFMNGANEYFRYVPSAFVLDPEEDETPPNLVDGLLVTVPAGGTLTGVFREDQLREASWDLDFITRGGINPFEALLNIHEEEREYTSLSDGLVYPEQAIPSLVQFEFGMTTNRPARLSFAVRVRDREGILHEELLRAPDGDLVIFAPADYTPPPPMMP
;
A
#
# COMPACT_ATOMS: atom_id res chain seq x y z
N MET A 1 -4.52 -59.24 -52.93
CA MET A 1 -3.63 -58.17 -52.42
C MET A 1 -4.49 -57.16 -51.70
N LYS A 2 -4.35 -57.06 -50.37
CA LYS A 2 -5.13 -56.15 -49.51
C LYS A 2 -4.38 -54.82 -49.41
N ALA A 3 -5.03 -53.71 -49.75
CA ALA A 3 -4.53 -52.37 -49.47
C ALA A 3 -5.17 -51.90 -48.15
N SER A 4 -4.34 -51.62 -47.16
CA SER A 4 -4.73 -51.04 -45.87
C SER A 4 -4.53 -49.52 -45.97
N HIS A 5 -5.54 -48.73 -45.67
CA HIS A 5 -5.43 -47.27 -45.55
C HIS A 5 -5.39 -46.92 -44.06
N ILE A 6 -4.34 -46.22 -43.65
CA ILE A 6 -4.16 -45.67 -42.31
C ILE A 6 -4.59 -44.19 -42.40
N ILE A 7 -5.59 -43.81 -41.62
CA ILE A 7 -5.96 -42.41 -41.40
C ILE A 7 -5.26 -41.97 -40.12
N VAL A 8 -4.33 -41.03 -40.23
CA VAL A 8 -3.71 -40.35 -39.09
C VAL A 8 -4.49 -39.06 -38.85
N ALA A 9 -5.25 -39.00 -37.76
CA ALA A 9 -5.84 -37.77 -37.26
C ALA A 9 -4.82 -37.11 -36.31
N ILE A 10 -4.26 -35.97 -36.72
CA ILE A 10 -3.45 -35.12 -35.85
C ILE A 10 -4.42 -34.20 -35.11
N THR A 11 -4.65 -34.49 -33.83
CA THR A 11 -5.37 -33.60 -32.92
C THR A 11 -4.34 -32.65 -32.31
N THR A 12 -4.20 -31.46 -32.88
CA THR A 12 -3.40 -30.38 -32.28
C THR A 12 -4.17 -29.84 -31.09
N LEU A 13 -3.82 -30.29 -29.88
CA LEU A 13 -4.31 -29.72 -28.63
C LEU A 13 -3.52 -28.43 -28.39
N GLY A 14 -4.14 -27.29 -28.65
CA GLY A 14 -3.60 -25.99 -28.23
C GLY A 14 -3.66 -25.90 -26.71
N LEU A 15 -2.52 -26.06 -26.06
CA LEU A 15 -2.32 -25.63 -24.67
C LEU A 15 -2.31 -24.10 -24.69
N ALA A 16 -3.46 -23.50 -24.42
CA ALA A 16 -3.52 -22.12 -23.95
C ALA A 16 -2.90 -22.12 -22.54
N VAL A 17 -1.62 -21.77 -22.44
CA VAL A 17 -1.02 -21.33 -21.19
C VAL A 17 -1.56 -19.92 -20.96
N ALA A 18 -2.77 -19.84 -20.45
CA ALA A 18 -3.22 -18.65 -19.73
C ALA A 18 -2.67 -18.82 -18.30
N CYS A 19 -1.39 -18.52 -18.11
CA CYS A 19 -0.91 -18.15 -16.78
C CYS A 19 -1.56 -16.80 -16.50
N ALA A 20 -2.79 -16.82 -16.00
CA ALA A 20 -3.27 -15.68 -15.24
C ALA A 20 -2.40 -15.68 -13.99
N GLU A 21 -1.66 -14.59 -13.77
CA GLU A 21 -1.00 -14.31 -12.50
C GLU A 21 -2.10 -14.25 -11.43
N ASP A 22 -2.35 -15.40 -10.79
CA ASP A 22 -3.33 -15.50 -9.73
C ASP A 22 -2.90 -14.60 -8.59
N PRO A 23 -3.77 -13.69 -8.10
CA PRO A 23 -3.40 -12.78 -7.03
C PRO A 23 -3.07 -13.56 -5.75
N ALA A 24 -1.97 -13.19 -5.10
CA ALA A 24 -1.61 -13.67 -3.79
C ALA A 24 -2.40 -12.93 -2.70
N TYR A 25 -2.76 -13.66 -1.65
CA TYR A 25 -3.39 -13.09 -0.45
C TYR A 25 -2.39 -13.14 0.69
N VAL A 26 -2.00 -11.96 1.17
CA VAL A 26 -1.15 -11.74 2.34
C VAL A 26 -2.07 -11.44 3.52
N GLU A 27 -2.39 -12.48 4.30
CA GLU A 27 -3.22 -12.34 5.49
C GLU A 27 -2.41 -11.73 6.64
N SER A 28 -2.93 -10.67 7.26
CA SER A 28 -2.34 -10.18 8.50
C SER A 28 -2.61 -11.16 9.63
N PRO A 29 -1.59 -11.60 10.37
CA PRO A 29 -1.81 -12.38 11.58
C PRO A 29 -2.33 -11.52 12.75
N LEU A 30 -2.33 -10.19 12.57
CA LEU A 30 -2.66 -9.21 13.59
C LEU A 30 -4.08 -8.67 13.39
N VAL A 31 -4.73 -8.37 14.51
CA VAL A 31 -6.08 -7.83 14.57
C VAL A 31 -6.02 -6.59 15.46
N LEU A 32 -6.67 -5.52 15.04
CA LEU A 32 -6.80 -4.29 15.83
C LEU A 32 -8.12 -4.34 16.60
N GLU A 33 -8.07 -4.23 17.92
CA GLU A 33 -9.26 -4.14 18.78
C GLU A 33 -9.19 -2.85 19.58
N ILE A 34 -10.20 -1.98 19.42
CA ILE A 34 -10.24 -0.68 20.09
C ILE A 34 -11.45 -0.64 21.01
N ASP A 35 -11.22 -0.32 22.27
CA ASP A 35 -12.25 0.13 23.21
C ASP A 35 -12.08 1.64 23.45
N PRO A 36 -12.97 2.50 22.92
CA PRO A 36 -12.86 3.95 23.05
C PRO A 36 -12.91 4.44 24.50
N ALA A 37 -13.41 3.63 25.45
CA ALA A 37 -13.34 3.98 26.87
C ALA A 37 -11.92 3.94 27.45
N THR A 38 -10.97 3.34 26.72
CA THR A 38 -9.57 3.14 27.14
C THR A 38 -8.57 3.91 26.29
N VAL A 39 -9.01 4.51 25.18
CA VAL A 39 -8.16 5.29 24.28
C VAL A 39 -7.91 6.67 24.89
N ASP A 40 -6.65 7.08 24.86
CA ASP A 40 -6.26 8.46 25.15
C ASP A 40 -6.56 9.32 23.92
N GLU A 41 -7.46 10.31 24.05
CA GLU A 41 -7.86 11.19 22.94
C GLU A 41 -6.69 12.06 22.43
N GLU A 42 -5.63 12.24 23.23
CA GLU A 42 -4.43 12.97 22.83
C GLU A 42 -3.38 12.07 22.15
N ALA A 43 -3.53 10.75 22.22
CA ALA A 43 -2.61 9.81 21.59
C ALA A 43 -2.93 9.63 20.09
N PRO A 44 -1.91 9.42 19.24
CA PRO A 44 -2.14 9.01 17.87
C PRO A 44 -3.00 7.75 17.81
N PRO A 45 -3.88 7.61 16.79
CA PRO A 45 -4.66 6.40 16.59
C PRO A 45 -3.78 5.14 16.58
N GLU A 46 -4.25 4.09 17.25
CA GLU A 46 -3.59 2.79 17.20
C GLU A 46 -3.71 2.19 15.79
N VAL A 47 -2.59 1.65 15.29
CA VAL A 47 -2.50 1.03 13.97
C VAL A 47 -1.85 -0.34 14.06
N VAL A 48 -2.20 -1.20 13.10
CA VAL A 48 -1.53 -2.48 12.87
C VAL A 48 -0.76 -2.39 11.56
N THR A 49 0.52 -2.74 11.63
CA THR A 49 1.42 -2.72 10.48
C THR A 49 1.50 -4.09 9.81
N LEU A 50 1.50 -4.11 8.48
CA LEU A 50 1.79 -5.28 7.67
C LEU A 50 2.80 -4.90 6.57
N ASP A 51 3.94 -5.58 6.59
CA ASP A 51 4.94 -5.51 5.52
C ASP A 51 4.65 -6.57 4.45
N LEU A 52 4.80 -6.19 3.18
CA LEU A 52 4.74 -7.15 2.09
C LEU A 52 5.98 -8.05 2.13
N PRO A 53 5.82 -9.37 1.89
CA PRO A 53 6.94 -10.31 1.85
C PRO A 53 7.67 -10.20 0.50
N ILE A 54 8.42 -9.13 0.33
CA ILE A 54 9.21 -8.85 -0.87
C ILE A 54 10.48 -9.72 -0.85
N ARG A 55 10.77 -10.45 -1.93
CA ARG A 55 11.99 -11.27 -2.03
C ARG A 55 13.23 -10.39 -2.19
N LEU A 56 14.41 -10.96 -1.95
CA LEU A 56 15.68 -10.31 -2.29
C LEU A 56 15.78 -9.99 -3.80
N GLU A 57 16.31 -8.81 -4.08
CA GLU A 57 16.72 -8.40 -5.42
C GLU A 57 17.85 -9.30 -5.94
N THR A 58 17.74 -9.72 -7.20
CA THR A 58 18.80 -10.47 -7.88
C THR A 58 19.88 -9.55 -8.44
N GLU A 59 21.06 -10.09 -8.77
CA GLU A 59 22.14 -9.29 -9.36
C GLU A 59 21.75 -8.70 -10.72
N GLU A 60 20.97 -9.43 -11.53
CA GLU A 60 20.48 -8.97 -12.83
C GLU A 60 19.51 -7.77 -12.67
N GLU A 61 18.55 -7.86 -11.76
CA GLU A 61 17.61 -6.75 -11.48
C GLU A 61 18.33 -5.53 -10.92
N ALA A 62 19.32 -5.73 -10.05
CA ALA A 62 20.13 -4.63 -9.53
C ALA A 62 20.92 -3.92 -10.65
N GLU A 63 21.45 -4.68 -11.62
CA GLU A 63 22.12 -4.13 -12.82
C GLU A 63 21.14 -3.37 -13.72
N GLU A 64 19.95 -3.91 -13.96
CA GLU A 64 18.90 -3.26 -14.74
C GLU A 64 18.43 -1.95 -14.10
N ARG A 65 18.17 -1.98 -12.79
CA ARG A 65 17.80 -0.80 -12.02
C ARG A 65 18.91 0.24 -12.00
N ALA A 66 20.17 -0.17 -11.86
CA ALA A 66 21.31 0.74 -11.94
C ALA A 66 21.42 1.43 -13.32
N ALA A 67 21.17 0.68 -14.41
CA ALA A 67 21.14 1.25 -15.76
C ALA A 67 19.99 2.24 -15.92
N LEU A 68 18.81 1.95 -15.36
CA LEU A 68 17.66 2.85 -15.41
C LEU A 68 17.91 4.13 -14.59
N ILE A 69 18.58 4.04 -13.44
CA ILE A 69 19.04 5.21 -12.67
C ILE A 69 19.98 6.09 -13.50
N GLU A 70 20.94 5.49 -14.22
CA GLU A 70 21.85 6.24 -15.09
C GLU A 70 21.10 6.93 -16.25
N GLU A 71 20.08 6.26 -16.81
CA GLU A 71 19.25 6.79 -17.89
C GLU A 71 18.37 7.96 -17.44
N LEU A 72 17.66 7.80 -16.32
CA LEU A 72 16.68 8.76 -15.83
C LEU A 72 17.32 9.91 -15.03
N GLY A 73 18.49 9.67 -14.44
CA GLY A 73 19.19 10.65 -13.60
C GLY A 73 18.55 10.87 -12.23
N VAL A 74 17.66 9.96 -11.80
CA VAL A 74 16.99 9.95 -10.49
C VAL A 74 17.04 8.54 -9.89
N GLU A 75 16.86 8.43 -8.58
CA GLU A 75 16.76 7.12 -7.92
C GLU A 75 15.50 6.38 -8.36
N VAL A 76 15.66 5.09 -8.62
CA VAL A 76 14.60 4.16 -9.05
C VAL A 76 14.44 3.09 -7.97
N PRO A 77 13.19 2.82 -7.55
CA PRO A 77 12.93 1.85 -6.52
C PRO A 77 13.11 0.42 -6.99
N PHE A 78 13.40 -0.48 -6.05
CA PHE A 78 13.35 -1.91 -6.31
C PHE A 78 11.89 -2.37 -6.49
N VAL A 79 10.96 -1.78 -5.73
CA VAL A 79 9.52 -2.04 -5.88
C VAL A 79 8.84 -0.79 -6.44
N GLY A 80 8.68 -0.74 -7.76
CA GLY A 80 7.98 0.30 -8.48
C GLY A 80 6.47 0.19 -8.36
N ARG A 81 5.79 1.32 -8.48
CA ARG A 81 4.32 1.43 -8.36
C ARG A 81 3.56 0.51 -9.34
N GLU A 82 4.11 0.27 -10.53
CA GLU A 82 3.45 -0.53 -11.57
C GLU A 82 3.75 -2.04 -11.48
N ASP A 83 4.63 -2.46 -10.56
CA ASP A 83 5.02 -3.87 -10.42
C ASP A 83 3.96 -4.69 -9.65
N LEU A 84 3.23 -4.01 -8.75
CA LEU A 84 2.23 -4.61 -7.87
C LEU A 84 0.86 -3.92 -8.05
N GLU A 85 -0.17 -4.72 -8.31
CA GLU A 85 -1.56 -4.26 -8.18
C GLU A 85 -2.12 -4.72 -6.84
N ILE A 86 -2.38 -3.76 -5.95
CA ILE A 86 -2.68 -4.04 -4.55
C ILE A 86 -4.13 -3.69 -4.26
N SER A 87 -4.82 -4.49 -3.46
CA SER A 87 -6.10 -4.13 -2.85
C SER A 87 -6.14 -4.66 -1.43
N VAL A 88 -6.87 -3.98 -0.54
CA VAL A 88 -6.99 -4.41 0.86
C VAL A 88 -8.44 -4.74 1.13
N GLU A 89 -8.71 -5.99 1.48
CA GLU A 89 -10.00 -6.41 2.01
C GLU A 89 -9.98 -6.26 3.53
N TRP A 90 -11.00 -5.64 4.10
CA TRP A 90 -11.11 -5.46 5.56
C TRP A 90 -12.47 -5.91 6.08
N ILE A 91 -12.45 -6.38 7.33
CA ILE A 91 -13.63 -6.82 8.08
C ILE A 91 -13.63 -6.08 9.42
N LEU A 92 -14.75 -5.42 9.68
CA LEU A 92 -15.02 -4.64 10.87
C LEU A 92 -16.13 -5.31 11.67
N GLU A 93 -15.89 -5.59 12.94
CA GLU A 93 -16.82 -6.21 13.88
C GLU A 93 -17.14 -5.21 15.01
N ASN A 94 -18.41 -4.95 15.26
CA ASN A 94 -18.87 -4.19 16.42
C ASN A 94 -19.01 -5.14 17.61
N LEU A 95 -18.26 -4.87 18.68
CA LEU A 95 -18.25 -5.70 19.88
C LEU A 95 -19.31 -5.26 20.91
N ASP A 96 -19.99 -4.13 20.69
CA ASP A 96 -21.15 -3.70 21.48
C ASP A 96 -22.42 -4.42 20.98
N GLU A 97 -23.03 -5.24 21.83
CA GLU A 97 -24.26 -6.00 21.51
C GLU A 97 -25.54 -5.15 21.64
N ASP A 98 -25.46 -3.96 22.22
CA ASP A 98 -26.61 -3.13 22.59
C ASP A 98 -26.78 -1.88 21.71
N ALA A 99 -25.71 -1.43 21.04
CA ALA A 99 -25.71 -0.20 20.24
C ALA A 99 -24.92 -0.31 18.92
N GLU A 100 -25.33 0.50 17.95
CA GLU A 100 -24.58 0.66 16.70
C GLU A 100 -23.25 1.40 16.92
N ALA A 101 -22.22 1.00 16.19
CA ALA A 101 -20.93 1.67 16.15
C ALA A 101 -20.83 2.59 14.93
N LEU A 102 -20.23 3.75 15.12
CA LEU A 102 -19.78 4.65 14.06
C LEU A 102 -18.28 4.50 13.95
N VAL A 103 -17.81 4.09 12.77
CA VAL A 103 -16.40 3.74 12.55
C VAL A 103 -15.88 4.41 11.28
N ILE A 104 -14.64 4.88 11.32
CA ILE A 104 -13.85 5.25 10.13
C ILE A 104 -12.66 4.29 10.08
N VAL A 105 -12.50 3.57 8.97
CA VAL A 105 -11.33 2.72 8.73
C VAL A 105 -10.40 3.49 7.81
N PHE A 106 -9.14 3.65 8.18
CA PHE A 106 -8.16 4.38 7.37
C PHE A 106 -6.90 3.55 7.18
N MET A 107 -6.07 3.99 6.24
CA MET A 107 -4.79 3.36 5.96
C MET A 107 -3.74 4.43 5.66
N ASN A 108 -2.60 4.30 6.33
CA ASN A 108 -1.34 4.92 5.97
C ASN A 108 -0.36 3.84 5.49
N GLY A 109 0.87 4.21 5.20
CA GLY A 109 1.84 3.23 4.75
C GLY A 109 3.21 3.82 4.51
N ALA A 110 4.07 2.95 4.01
CA ALA A 110 5.41 3.31 3.61
C ALA A 110 5.76 2.68 2.26
N ASN A 111 6.58 3.41 1.51
CA ASN A 111 7.32 2.87 0.39
C ASN A 111 8.74 2.48 0.86
N GLU A 112 9.64 2.12 -0.05
CA GLU A 112 11.00 1.71 0.34
C GLU A 112 11.86 2.83 0.95
N TYR A 113 11.49 4.10 0.74
CA TYR A 113 12.24 5.28 1.18
C TYR A 113 11.61 5.97 2.39
N PHE A 114 10.29 6.13 2.41
CA PHE A 114 9.57 7.01 3.32
C PHE A 114 8.31 6.36 3.88
N ARG A 115 8.04 6.68 5.14
CA ARG A 115 6.81 6.35 5.86
C ARG A 115 5.98 7.59 6.10
N TYR A 116 4.69 7.52 5.81
CA TYR A 116 3.76 8.60 6.08
C TYR A 116 3.28 8.58 7.53
N VAL A 117 3.61 9.64 8.28
CA VAL A 117 3.20 9.80 9.67
C VAL A 117 2.46 11.14 9.80
N PRO A 118 1.11 11.18 9.73
CA PRO A 118 0.35 12.43 9.74
C PRO A 118 0.69 13.35 10.93
N SER A 119 0.88 12.78 12.11
CA SER A 119 1.22 13.54 13.32
C SER A 119 2.58 14.23 13.26
N ALA A 120 3.49 13.81 12.36
CA ALA A 120 4.79 14.45 12.19
C ALA A 120 4.70 15.84 11.52
N PHE A 121 3.55 16.17 10.93
CA PHE A 121 3.28 17.47 10.30
C PHE A 121 2.71 18.51 11.26
N VAL A 122 2.30 18.10 12.45
CA VAL A 122 1.73 18.97 13.48
C VAL A 122 2.88 19.58 14.29
N LEU A 123 3.16 20.87 14.09
CA LEU A 123 4.22 21.58 14.82
C LEU A 123 3.67 22.17 16.12
N ASP A 124 2.45 22.72 16.08
CA ASP A 124 1.69 23.19 17.22
C ASP A 124 0.31 22.50 17.27
N PRO A 125 0.11 21.52 18.16
CA PRO A 125 -1.18 20.82 18.28
C PRO A 125 -2.40 21.71 18.61
N GLU A 126 -2.20 22.95 19.08
CA GLU A 126 -3.29 23.90 19.34
C GLU A 126 -3.71 24.69 18.09
N GLU A 127 -2.80 24.86 17.11
CA GLU A 127 -3.01 25.71 15.93
C GLU A 127 -3.02 24.92 14.61
N ASP A 128 -2.34 23.77 14.55
CA ASP A 128 -2.16 22.97 13.36
C ASP A 128 -3.14 21.79 13.30
N GLU A 129 -3.81 21.65 12.16
CA GLU A 129 -4.63 20.50 11.85
C GLU A 129 -3.74 19.33 11.41
N THR A 130 -4.02 18.12 11.90
CA THR A 130 -3.35 16.92 11.41
C THR A 130 -3.79 16.65 9.96
N PRO A 131 -2.85 16.45 9.02
CA PRO A 131 -3.22 16.09 7.66
C PRO A 131 -4.06 14.81 7.58
N PRO A 132 -4.86 14.63 6.52
CA PRO A 132 -5.60 13.40 6.30
C PRO A 132 -4.68 12.16 6.19
N ASN A 133 -5.26 10.98 6.34
CA ASN A 133 -4.58 9.72 6.04
C ASN A 133 -4.38 9.54 4.53
N LEU A 134 -3.42 8.70 4.12
CA LEU A 134 -3.18 8.41 2.69
C LEU A 134 -4.44 7.84 2.02
N VAL A 135 -5.12 6.92 2.69
CA VAL A 135 -6.43 6.44 2.27
C VAL A 135 -7.37 6.55 3.45
N ASP A 136 -8.28 7.51 3.39
CA ASP A 136 -9.31 7.67 4.39
C ASP A 136 -10.57 6.87 4.03
N GLY A 137 -11.23 6.35 5.06
CA GLY A 137 -12.48 5.64 4.92
C GLY A 137 -13.68 6.58 4.98
N LEU A 138 -14.82 6.07 4.52
CA LEU A 138 -16.09 6.71 4.81
C LEU A 138 -16.51 6.37 6.24
N LEU A 139 -17.15 7.32 6.92
CA LEU A 139 -17.86 7.04 8.17
C LEU A 139 -18.94 6.00 7.89
N VAL A 140 -18.81 4.82 8.51
CA VAL A 140 -19.75 3.71 8.38
C VAL A 140 -20.47 3.45 9.70
N THR A 141 -21.70 2.95 9.60
CA THR A 141 -22.47 2.48 10.76
C THR A 141 -22.49 0.96 10.76
N VAL A 142 -22.03 0.36 11.86
CA VAL A 142 -22.02 -1.09 12.06
C VAL A 142 -23.11 -1.45 13.08
N PRO A 143 -24.05 -2.37 12.74
CA PRO A 143 -25.08 -2.81 13.67
C PRO A 143 -24.50 -3.34 14.98
N ALA A 144 -25.30 -3.34 16.05
CA ALA A 144 -24.93 -3.96 17.33
C ALA A 144 -24.59 -5.45 17.15
N GLY A 145 -23.44 -5.88 17.64
CA GLY A 145 -22.88 -7.23 17.43
C GLY A 145 -22.67 -7.62 15.95
N GLY A 146 -22.71 -6.63 15.05
CA GLY A 146 -22.72 -6.83 13.61
C GLY A 146 -21.32 -6.79 13.00
N THR A 147 -21.24 -7.23 11.74
CA THR A 147 -20.01 -7.18 10.94
C THR A 147 -20.25 -6.42 9.65
N LEU A 148 -19.25 -5.65 9.22
CA LEU A 148 -19.20 -4.99 7.92
C LEU A 148 -17.89 -5.36 7.22
N THR A 149 -17.94 -5.52 5.90
CA THR A 149 -16.76 -5.77 5.07
C THR A 149 -16.59 -4.65 4.07
N GLY A 150 -15.36 -4.31 3.73
CA GLY A 150 -15.06 -3.36 2.68
C GLY A 150 -13.73 -3.63 2.00
N VAL A 151 -13.41 -2.75 1.05
CA VAL A 151 -12.19 -2.87 0.24
C VAL A 151 -11.59 -1.50 -0.01
N PHE A 152 -10.30 -1.35 0.23
CA PHE A 152 -9.49 -0.30 -0.40
C PHE A 152 -9.05 -0.81 -1.76
N ARG A 153 -9.50 -0.10 -2.80
CA ARG A 153 -9.35 -0.54 -4.19
C ARG A 153 -7.96 -0.21 -4.72
N GLU A 154 -7.59 -0.87 -5.79
CA GLU A 154 -6.30 -0.72 -6.47
C GLU A 154 -6.01 0.70 -6.92
N ASP A 155 -7.01 1.40 -7.46
CA ASP A 155 -6.89 2.81 -7.83
C ASP A 155 -6.52 3.69 -6.63
N GLN A 156 -7.14 3.45 -5.47
CA GLN A 156 -6.87 4.22 -4.24
C GLN A 156 -5.45 3.97 -3.70
N LEU A 157 -4.97 2.72 -3.74
CA LEU A 157 -3.63 2.40 -3.23
C LEU A 157 -2.53 2.87 -4.18
N ARG A 158 -2.80 2.83 -5.49
CA ARG A 158 -1.92 3.36 -6.51
C ARG A 158 -1.82 4.90 -6.43
N GLU A 159 -2.93 5.57 -6.12
CA GLU A 159 -2.93 7.00 -5.82
C GLU A 159 -2.15 7.30 -4.53
N ALA A 160 -2.36 6.52 -3.47
CA ALA A 160 -1.61 6.69 -2.22
C ALA A 160 -0.09 6.58 -2.38
N SER A 161 0.41 5.76 -3.32
CA SER A 161 1.83 5.72 -3.68
C SER A 161 2.30 7.04 -4.30
N TRP A 162 1.49 7.64 -5.19
CA TRP A 162 1.76 8.95 -5.78
C TRP A 162 1.75 10.05 -4.72
N ASP A 163 0.70 10.10 -3.90
CA ASP A 163 0.56 11.10 -2.85
C ASP A 163 1.76 11.08 -1.90
N LEU A 164 2.18 9.88 -1.46
CA LEU A 164 3.34 9.72 -0.61
C LEU A 164 4.61 10.28 -1.27
N ASP A 165 4.79 10.03 -2.57
CA ASP A 165 5.98 10.47 -3.29
C ASP A 165 5.98 11.99 -3.57
N PHE A 166 4.80 12.55 -3.83
CA PHE A 166 4.56 13.98 -3.93
C PHE A 166 4.84 14.71 -2.62
N ILE A 167 4.37 14.15 -1.51
CA ILE A 167 4.58 14.71 -0.18
C ILE A 167 6.08 14.69 0.18
N THR A 168 6.74 13.57 -0.11
CA THR A 168 8.11 13.32 0.35
C THR A 168 9.16 13.93 -0.57
N ARG A 169 9.35 13.35 -1.76
CA ARG A 169 10.34 13.83 -2.74
C ARG A 169 9.84 15.03 -3.52
N GLY A 170 8.52 15.17 -3.70
CA GLY A 170 7.93 16.35 -4.36
C GLY A 170 7.95 17.61 -3.49
N GLY A 171 7.97 17.46 -2.17
CA GLY A 171 7.87 18.57 -1.24
C GLY A 171 6.52 19.28 -1.30
N ILE A 172 5.46 18.59 -1.77
CA ILE A 172 4.10 19.11 -1.81
C ILE A 172 3.48 19.03 -0.41
N ASN A 173 2.64 20.02 -0.08
CA ASN A 173 1.91 20.02 1.18
C ASN A 173 0.95 18.79 1.22
N PRO A 174 0.86 18.04 2.32
CA PRO A 174 0.03 16.84 2.38
C PRO A 174 -1.47 17.11 2.19
N PHE A 175 -1.99 18.26 2.61
CA PHE A 175 -3.38 18.62 2.30
C PHE A 175 -3.58 18.88 0.80
N GLU A 176 -2.58 19.41 0.11
CA GLU A 176 -2.65 19.64 -1.33
C GLU A 176 -2.51 18.34 -2.11
N ALA A 177 -1.57 17.46 -1.74
CA ALA A 177 -1.42 16.15 -2.37
C ALA A 177 -2.71 15.32 -2.22
N LEU A 178 -3.15 15.07 -0.99
CA LEU A 178 -4.26 14.15 -0.71
C LEU A 178 -5.65 14.62 -1.19
N LEU A 179 -5.80 15.90 -1.53
CA LEU A 179 -7.07 16.43 -2.06
C LEU A 179 -7.12 16.43 -3.60
N ASN A 180 -6.00 16.15 -4.26
CA ASN A 180 -5.91 16.02 -5.72
C ASN A 180 -5.85 14.55 -6.12
N ILE A 181 -6.20 14.27 -7.38
CA ILE A 181 -6.11 12.92 -7.96
C ILE A 181 -5.08 12.99 -9.09
N HIS A 182 -4.03 12.19 -9.00
CA HIS A 182 -2.86 12.18 -9.87
C HIS A 182 -2.82 10.95 -10.79
N GLU A 183 -3.91 10.18 -10.87
CA GLU A 183 -4.01 8.95 -11.67
C GLU A 183 -3.57 9.06 -13.15
N GLU A 184 -3.67 10.24 -13.76
CA GLU A 184 -3.29 10.48 -15.16
C GLU A 184 -1.85 11.01 -15.33
N GLU A 185 -1.16 11.29 -14.23
CA GLU A 185 0.18 11.85 -14.25
C GLU A 185 1.22 10.81 -14.63
N ARG A 186 2.26 11.28 -15.34
CA ARG A 186 3.35 10.45 -15.87
C ARG A 186 4.71 10.86 -15.33
N GLU A 187 4.77 12.05 -14.77
CA GLU A 187 5.95 12.63 -14.16
C GLU A 187 5.52 13.80 -13.29
N TYR A 188 6.35 14.15 -12.32
CA TYR A 188 6.22 15.38 -11.56
C TYR A 188 7.58 16.03 -11.33
N THR A 189 7.58 17.33 -11.03
CA THR A 189 8.82 18.06 -10.71
C THR A 189 8.87 18.33 -9.21
N SER A 190 9.95 17.92 -8.56
CA SER A 190 10.16 18.21 -7.15
C SER A 190 10.39 19.69 -6.90
N LEU A 191 9.72 20.23 -5.89
CA LEU A 191 9.92 21.61 -5.45
C LEU A 191 11.26 21.80 -4.71
N SER A 192 11.83 20.74 -4.13
CA SER A 192 13.05 20.85 -3.32
C SER A 192 14.33 20.92 -4.15
N ASP A 193 14.43 20.14 -5.23
CA ASP A 193 15.65 20.03 -6.04
C ASP A 193 15.44 20.32 -7.53
N GLY A 194 14.19 20.48 -7.98
CA GLY A 194 13.84 20.73 -9.38
C GLY A 194 14.01 19.51 -10.29
N LEU A 195 14.23 18.32 -9.73
CA LEU A 195 14.32 17.08 -10.50
C LEU A 195 12.94 16.66 -11.00
N VAL A 196 12.91 16.05 -12.19
CA VAL A 196 11.71 15.45 -12.77
C VAL A 196 11.73 13.98 -12.42
N TYR A 197 10.71 13.54 -11.69
CA TYR A 197 10.51 12.15 -11.31
C TYR A 197 9.48 11.53 -12.28
N PRO A 198 9.91 10.63 -13.18
CA PRO A 198 9.00 9.94 -14.07
C PRO A 198 8.28 8.79 -13.35
N GLU A 199 7.23 8.27 -13.97
CA GLU A 199 6.39 7.17 -13.46
C GLU A 199 7.18 5.95 -12.97
N GLN A 200 8.28 5.60 -13.63
CA GLN A 200 9.14 4.47 -13.27
C GLN A 200 9.94 4.69 -11.99
N ALA A 201 10.12 5.95 -11.58
CA ALA A 201 10.82 6.29 -10.35
C ALA A 201 9.87 6.30 -9.14
N ILE A 202 8.55 6.17 -9.34
CA ILE A 202 7.56 6.21 -8.26
C ILE A 202 7.51 4.86 -7.55
N PRO A 203 7.81 4.80 -6.24
CA PRO A 203 7.81 3.54 -5.50
C PRO A 203 6.40 3.10 -5.13
N SER A 204 6.20 1.78 -5.05
CA SER A 204 4.96 1.21 -4.53
C SER A 204 4.92 1.27 -2.99
N LEU A 205 3.72 1.13 -2.43
CA LEU A 205 3.57 0.87 -0.99
C LEU A 205 4.02 -0.58 -0.69
N VAL A 206 4.99 -0.73 0.20
CA VAL A 206 5.52 -2.02 0.65
C VAL A 206 5.16 -2.33 2.11
N GLN A 207 4.68 -1.32 2.83
CA GLN A 207 4.19 -1.42 4.20
C GLN A 207 2.85 -0.71 4.31
N PHE A 208 1.91 -1.34 5.02
CA PHE A 208 0.57 -0.80 5.26
C PHE A 208 0.32 -0.66 6.75
N GLU A 209 -0.15 0.51 7.17
CA GLU A 209 -0.56 0.79 8.54
C GLU A 209 -2.07 1.00 8.57
N PHE A 210 -2.79 0.03 9.14
CA PHE A 210 -4.25 0.04 9.20
C PHE A 210 -4.72 0.50 10.56
N GLY A 211 -5.61 1.47 10.59
CA GLY A 211 -6.23 1.94 11.81
C GLY A 211 -7.73 2.13 11.66
N MET A 212 -8.38 2.38 12.78
CA MET A 212 -9.76 2.84 12.79
C MET A 212 -10.00 3.83 13.92
N THR A 213 -10.98 4.71 13.73
CA THR A 213 -11.60 5.44 14.82
C THR A 213 -13.00 4.91 15.04
N THR A 214 -13.42 4.77 16.28
CA THR A 214 -14.73 4.21 16.63
C THR A 214 -15.29 4.86 17.89
N ASN A 215 -16.62 5.04 17.95
CA ASN A 215 -17.30 5.48 19.17
C ASN A 215 -17.75 4.32 20.07
N ARG A 216 -17.52 3.07 19.66
CA ARG A 216 -17.85 1.83 20.40
C ARG A 216 -16.71 0.81 20.34
N PRO A 217 -16.66 -0.17 21.27
CA PRO A 217 -15.75 -1.30 21.15
C PRO A 217 -15.89 -1.98 19.77
N ALA A 218 -14.79 -2.06 19.02
CA ALA A 218 -14.77 -2.63 17.69
C ALA A 218 -13.50 -3.42 17.43
N ARG A 219 -13.54 -4.28 16.41
CA ARG A 219 -12.41 -5.08 15.95
C ARG A 219 -12.26 -4.96 14.43
N LEU A 220 -11.05 -4.71 13.97
CA LEU A 220 -10.66 -4.63 12.57
C LEU A 220 -9.67 -5.75 12.24
N SER A 221 -9.96 -6.47 11.15
CA SER A 221 -9.06 -7.44 10.53
C SER A 221 -8.96 -7.16 9.03
N PHE A 222 -7.84 -7.53 8.41
CA PHE A 222 -7.58 -7.20 7.01
C PHE A 222 -6.69 -8.25 6.33
N ALA A 223 -6.81 -8.31 5.01
CA ALA A 223 -5.96 -9.09 4.13
C ALA A 223 -5.57 -8.24 2.92
N VAL A 224 -4.30 -8.30 2.54
CA VAL A 224 -3.78 -7.58 1.38
C VAL A 224 -3.73 -8.55 0.21
N ARG A 225 -4.49 -8.24 -0.83
CA ARG A 225 -4.49 -8.98 -2.09
C ARG A 225 -3.56 -8.28 -3.07
N VAL A 226 -2.58 -9.00 -3.58
CA VAL A 226 -1.56 -8.48 -4.48
C VAL A 226 -1.53 -9.31 -5.76
N ARG A 227 -1.67 -8.66 -6.92
CA ARG A 227 -1.26 -9.26 -8.19
C ARG A 227 0.15 -8.75 -8.49
N ASP A 228 1.06 -9.69 -8.56
CA ASP A 228 2.49 -9.45 -8.74
C ASP A 228 2.86 -9.73 -10.20
N ARG A 229 3.21 -8.67 -10.93
CA ARG A 229 3.48 -8.74 -12.38
C ARG A 229 4.90 -9.18 -12.68
N GLU A 230 5.83 -8.94 -11.75
CA GLU A 230 7.27 -9.12 -11.93
C GLU A 230 7.85 -10.24 -11.04
N GLY A 231 7.00 -10.92 -10.26
CA GLY A 231 7.43 -11.98 -9.36
C GLY A 231 8.25 -11.47 -8.17
N ILE A 232 7.94 -10.26 -7.68
CA ILE A 232 8.62 -9.56 -6.56
C ILE A 232 8.19 -10.11 -5.20
N LEU A 233 6.98 -10.67 -5.07
CA LEU A 233 6.57 -11.33 -3.84
C LEU A 233 7.31 -12.66 -3.68
N HIS A 234 7.75 -12.92 -2.47
CA HIS A 234 8.35 -14.20 -2.11
C HIS A 234 7.28 -15.31 -2.17
N GLU A 235 7.62 -16.46 -2.77
CA GLU A 235 6.68 -17.58 -2.98
C GLU A 235 6.05 -18.11 -1.68
N GLU A 236 6.81 -18.06 -0.58
CA GLU A 236 6.34 -18.48 0.75
C GLU A 236 5.63 -17.37 1.54
N LEU A 237 5.50 -16.16 0.97
CA LEU A 237 4.90 -14.98 1.58
C LEU A 237 5.44 -14.73 3.00
N LEU A 238 4.57 -14.49 3.98
CA LEU A 238 4.93 -14.28 5.39
C LEU A 238 5.55 -15.50 6.09
N ARG A 239 5.64 -16.65 5.41
CA ARG A 239 6.28 -17.87 5.95
C ARG A 239 7.72 -18.03 5.49
N ALA A 240 8.21 -17.11 4.64
CA ALA A 240 9.57 -17.14 4.15
C ALA A 240 10.60 -17.23 5.28
N PRO A 241 11.72 -17.94 5.08
CA PRO A 241 12.80 -17.98 6.05
C PRO A 241 13.39 -16.59 6.35
N ASP A 242 13.87 -16.41 7.58
CA ASP A 242 14.60 -15.21 7.97
C ASP A 242 15.79 -14.96 7.02
N GLY A 243 15.84 -13.77 6.43
CA GLY A 243 16.90 -13.38 5.50
C GLY A 243 16.58 -13.59 4.01
N ASP A 244 15.46 -14.23 3.67
CA ASP A 244 14.99 -14.37 2.28
C ASP A 244 14.07 -13.22 1.85
N LEU A 245 13.65 -12.38 2.81
CA LEU A 245 12.85 -11.18 2.59
C LEU A 245 13.71 -9.92 2.66
N VAL A 246 13.40 -8.95 1.79
CA VAL A 246 13.92 -7.58 1.93
C VAL A 246 13.30 -6.95 3.16
N ILE A 247 14.15 -6.33 3.97
CA ILE A 247 13.73 -5.52 5.11
C ILE A 247 13.92 -4.05 4.71
N PHE A 248 12.83 -3.39 4.36
CA PHE A 248 12.83 -1.96 4.16
C PHE A 248 12.86 -1.25 5.52
N ALA A 249 13.59 -0.14 5.59
CA ALA A 249 13.67 0.71 6.78
C ALA A 249 13.35 2.16 6.38
N PRO A 250 12.09 2.43 5.95
CA PRO A 250 11.70 3.74 5.48
C PRO A 250 11.87 4.78 6.59
N ALA A 251 12.31 5.98 6.20
CA ALA A 251 12.40 7.10 7.13
C ALA A 251 11.02 7.70 7.37
N ASP A 252 10.71 8.03 8.63
CA ASP A 252 9.55 8.87 8.94
C ASP A 252 9.72 10.21 8.24
N TYR A 253 8.83 10.52 7.30
CA TYR A 253 8.90 11.81 6.65
C TYR A 253 8.45 12.90 7.60
N THR A 254 9.37 13.81 7.87
CA THR A 254 9.10 15.03 8.62
C THR A 254 9.37 16.18 7.66
N PRO A 255 8.38 17.03 7.35
CA PRO A 255 8.61 18.17 6.47
C PRO A 255 9.69 19.07 7.06
N PRO A 256 10.52 19.71 6.22
CA PRO A 256 11.49 20.67 6.71
C PRO A 256 10.77 21.81 7.46
N PRO A 257 11.38 22.36 8.53
CA PRO A 257 10.77 23.47 9.26
C PRO A 257 10.51 24.64 8.31
N PRO A 258 9.41 25.39 8.51
CA PRO A 258 9.10 26.53 7.67
C PRO A 258 10.29 27.49 7.65
N MET A 259 10.71 27.91 6.44
CA MET A 259 11.76 28.91 6.33
C MET A 259 11.27 30.19 6.99
N MET A 260 11.94 30.60 8.09
CA MET A 260 11.61 31.86 8.73
C MET A 260 11.85 33.01 7.73
N PRO A 261 10.90 33.95 7.60
CA PRO A 261 10.97 35.04 6.64
C PRO A 261 12.12 36.02 6.91
#